data_AF-A0A6G2QYA4-F1
#
_entry.id   AF-A0A6G2QYA4-F1
#
_cell.length_a   1.000
_cell.length_b   1.000
_cell.length_c   1.000
_cell.angle_alpha   90.00
_cell.angle_beta   90.00
_cell.angle_gamma   90.00
#
_symmetry.space_group_name_H-M   'P 1'
#
loop_
_entity.id
_entity.type
_entity.pdbx_description
1 polymer ?
#
loop_
_entity_poly.entity_id
_entity_poly.type
_entity_poly.pdbx_seq_one_letter_code
_entity_poly.pdbx_strand_id
1 'polypeptide(L)'
;AKFDLGFNFVERKDDLGAPAGVEVTVEYSADLFDADTVAVLGRRLVRLLTLAVADPAMPLSGLDLLESREWQQLLTGRPGIEQADGPDSADTVPGLFAARAASTPDRPAV
;
A
#
# COMPACT_ATOMS: atom_id res chain seq x y z
N ALA A 1 1.94 19.25 -15.95
CA ALA A 1 3.16 19.40 -15.11
C ALA A 1 4.38 18.97 -15.92
N LYS A 2 5.59 19.41 -15.58
CA LYS A 2 6.83 18.96 -16.26
C LYS A 2 7.32 17.59 -15.76
N PHE A 3 6.96 17.25 -14.53
CA PHE A 3 7.20 15.97 -13.87
C PHE A 3 5.87 15.42 -13.34
N ASP A 4 5.78 14.12 -13.14
CA ASP A 4 4.57 13.46 -12.64
C ASP A 4 4.34 13.69 -11.14
N LEU A 5 5.42 13.80 -10.37
CA LEU A 5 5.45 14.12 -8.95
C LEU A 5 6.78 14.84 -8.62
N GLY A 6 6.71 15.93 -7.87
CA GLY A 6 7.87 16.71 -7.46
C GLY A 6 7.71 17.23 -6.03
N PHE A 7 8.82 17.21 -5.27
CA PHE A 7 8.90 17.78 -3.94
C PHE A 7 9.86 18.96 -3.96
N ASN A 8 9.39 20.11 -3.52
CA ASN A 8 10.21 21.31 -3.35
C ASN A 8 10.38 21.62 -1.86
N PHE A 9 11.63 21.79 -1.43
CA PHE A 9 11.97 22.03 -0.02
C PHE A 9 12.51 23.44 0.14
N VAL A 10 11.95 24.17 1.09
CA VAL A 10 12.35 25.54 1.41
C VAL A 10 12.63 25.64 2.89
N GLU A 11 13.87 25.98 3.26
CA GLU A 11 14.20 26.29 4.65
C GLU A 11 13.48 27.58 5.06
N ARG A 12 12.76 27.51 6.18
CA ARG A 12 12.16 28.67 6.81
C ARG A 12 13.13 29.24 7.84
N LYS A 13 13.15 30.56 7.93
CA LYS A 13 13.86 31.29 8.97
C LYS A 13 12.89 32.13 9.78
N ASP A 14 13.19 32.31 11.06
CA ASP A 14 12.44 33.24 11.91
C ASP A 14 12.88 34.70 11.67
N ASP A 15 12.28 35.64 12.40
CA ASP A 15 12.56 37.08 12.29
C ASP A 15 14.01 37.44 12.66
N LEU A 16 14.72 36.54 13.36
CA LEU A 16 16.12 36.70 13.77
C LEU A 16 17.08 35.99 12.79
N GLY A 17 16.56 35.35 11.75
CA GLY A 17 17.34 34.61 10.75
C GLY A 17 17.76 33.21 11.18
N ALA A 18 17.27 32.71 12.32
CA ALA A 18 17.57 31.36 12.79
C ALA A 18 16.71 30.32 12.05
N PRO A 19 17.18 29.06 11.91
CA PRO A 19 16.41 28.00 11.28
C PRO A 19 15.08 27.75 12.00
N ALA A 20 13.97 27.81 11.25
CA ALA A 20 12.61 27.65 11.76
C ALA A 20 11.88 26.44 11.11
N GLY A 21 12.65 25.48 10.61
CA GLY A 21 12.15 24.27 9.96
C GLY A 21 12.19 24.33 8.44
N VAL A 22 11.56 23.34 7.81
CA VAL A 22 11.53 23.18 6.35
C VAL A 22 10.08 23.08 5.90
N GLU A 23 9.71 23.91 4.93
CA GLU A 23 8.44 23.81 4.21
C GLU A 23 8.62 22.93 2.99
N VAL A 24 7.64 22.03 2.75
CA VAL A 24 7.66 21.11 1.63
C VAL A 24 6.40 21.29 0.80
N THR A 25 6.57 21.66 -0.46
CA THR A 25 5.48 21.76 -1.43
C THR A 25 5.54 20.56 -2.37
N VAL A 26 4.39 19.93 -2.60
CA VAL A 26 4.28 18.79 -3.52
C VAL A 26 3.49 19.19 -4.75
N GLU A 27 4.11 19.07 -5.92
CA GLU A 27 3.48 19.30 -7.22
C GLU A 27 3.28 17.95 -7.91
N TYR A 28 2.10 17.70 -8.46
CA TYR A 28 1.78 16.40 -9.06
C TYR A 28 0.86 16.53 -10.27
N SER A 29 0.90 15.50 -11.12
CA SER A 29 -0.05 15.33 -12.22
C SER A 29 -1.36 14.76 -11.71
N ALA A 30 -2.46 15.50 -11.87
CA ALA A 30 -3.80 15.07 -11.48
C ALA A 30 -4.34 13.89 -12.32
N ASP A 31 -3.73 13.63 -13.49
CA ASP A 31 -4.06 12.45 -14.31
C ASP A 31 -3.54 11.14 -13.69
N LEU A 32 -2.55 11.22 -12.78
CA LEU A 32 -1.88 10.07 -12.16
C LEU A 32 -2.11 9.96 -10.66
N PHE A 33 -2.35 11.08 -9.97
CA PHE A 33 -2.48 11.11 -8.52
C PHE A 33 -3.67 11.96 -8.07
N ASP A 34 -4.36 11.49 -7.03
CA ASP A 34 -5.30 12.29 -6.27
C ASP A 34 -4.63 12.93 -5.03
N ALA A 35 -5.32 13.91 -4.44
CA ALA A 35 -4.81 14.67 -3.30
C ALA A 35 -4.58 13.79 -2.06
N ASP A 36 -5.42 12.78 -1.85
CA ASP A 36 -5.32 11.87 -0.70
C ASP A 36 -4.06 11.01 -0.79
N THR A 37 -3.76 10.48 -1.98
CA THR A 37 -2.54 9.72 -2.29
C THR A 37 -1.30 10.57 -2.06
N VAL A 38 -1.30 11.81 -2.54
CA VAL A 38 -0.16 12.73 -2.35
C VAL A 38 0.02 13.10 -0.88
N ALA A 39 -1.07 13.30 -0.14
CA ALA A 39 -1.01 13.54 1.29
C ALA A 39 -0.44 12.34 2.06
N VAL A 40 -0.77 11.10 1.65
CA VAL A 40 -0.14 9.88 2.19
C VAL A 40 1.36 9.87 1.93
N LEU A 41 1.78 10.15 0.69
CA LEU A 41 3.21 10.22 0.34
C LEU A 41 3.96 11.28 1.17
N GLY A 42 3.34 12.44 1.40
CA GLY A 42 3.89 13.49 2.27
C GLY A 42 4.07 13.01 3.72
N ARG A 43 3.09 12.32 4.31
CA ARG A 43 3.22 11.75 5.66
C ARG A 43 4.31 10.69 5.74
N ARG A 44 4.42 9.82 4.73
CA ARG A 44 5.48 8.80 4.65
C ARG A 44 6.87 9.42 4.54
N LEU A 45 7.02 10.52 3.79
CA LEU A 45 8.27 11.27 3.72
C LEU A 45 8.66 11.84 5.09
N VAL A 46 7.72 12.47 5.81
CA VAL A 46 7.98 12.97 7.17
C VAL A 46 8.39 11.83 8.10
N ARG A 47 7.72 10.68 8.03
CA ARG A 47 8.05 9.49 8.82
C ARG A 47 9.45 8.96 8.49
N LEU A 48 9.80 8.86 7.22
CA LEU A 48 11.14 8.44 6.77
C LEU A 48 12.23 9.33 7.37
N LEU A 49 12.09 10.65 7.22
CA LEU A 49 13.06 11.62 7.75
C LEU A 49 13.14 11.56 9.27
N THR A 50 12.00 11.40 9.95
CA THR A 50 11.95 11.24 11.41
C THR A 50 12.72 10.01 11.87
N LEU A 51 12.50 8.85 11.24
CA LEU A 51 13.18 7.62 11.61
C LEU A 51 14.69 7.68 11.29
N ALA A 52 15.05 8.23 10.12
CA ALA A 52 16.45 8.33 9.68
C ALA A 52 17.28 9.26 10.60
N VAL A 53 16.68 10.32 11.14
CA VAL A 53 17.36 11.23 12.08
C VAL A 53 17.40 10.65 13.51
N ALA A 54 16.42 9.83 13.89
CA ALA A 54 16.39 9.20 15.21
C ALA A 54 17.48 8.14 15.40
N ASP A 55 17.78 7.35 14.37
CA ASP A 55 18.90 6.40 14.36
C ASP A 55 19.64 6.41 13.01
N PRO A 56 20.65 7.28 12.85
CA PRO A 56 21.41 7.40 11.61
C PRO A 56 22.23 6.15 11.23
N ALA A 57 22.46 5.23 12.17
CA ALA A 57 23.17 3.98 11.92
C ALA A 57 22.26 2.88 11.37
N MET A 58 20.93 3.07 11.46
CA MET A 58 19.95 2.09 10.99
C MET A 58 19.96 1.98 9.46
N PRO A 59 20.03 0.77 8.89
CA PRO A 59 19.86 0.59 7.46
C PRO A 59 18.47 1.06 6.99
N LEU A 60 18.42 1.71 5.83
CA LEU A 60 17.14 2.18 5.25
C LEU A 60 16.11 1.05 5.08
N SER A 61 16.55 -0.18 4.85
CA SER A 61 15.67 -1.35 4.74
C SER A 61 14.97 -1.74 6.05
N GLY A 62 15.45 -1.23 7.19
CA GLY A 62 14.83 -1.43 8.49
C GLY A 62 13.79 -0.37 8.86
N LEU A 63 13.64 0.68 8.05
CA LEU A 63 12.70 1.77 8.33
C LEU A 63 11.30 1.39 7.86
N ASP A 64 10.37 1.32 8.80
CA ASP A 64 8.96 1.04 8.49
C ASP A 64 8.27 2.32 8.00
N LEU A 65 8.12 2.42 6.68
CA LEU A 65 7.50 3.56 6.00
C LEU A 65 5.98 3.60 6.12
N LEU A 66 5.34 2.45 6.35
CA LEU A 66 3.89 2.37 6.47
C LEU A 66 3.48 2.75 7.89
N GLU A 67 2.40 3.51 8.01
CA GLU A 67 1.77 3.73 9.30
C GLU A 67 1.10 2.44 9.78
N SER A 68 0.97 2.25 11.10
CA SER A 68 0.36 1.05 11.68
C SER A 68 -1.06 0.79 11.16
N ARG A 69 -1.80 1.86 10.80
CA ARG A 69 -3.12 1.77 10.18
C ARG A 69 -3.06 1.21 8.75
N GLU A 70 -2.05 1.59 7.98
CA GLU A 70 -1.83 1.09 6.62
C GLU A 70 -1.43 -0.39 6.65
N TRP A 71 -0.57 -0.77 7.61
CA TRP A 71 -0.27 -2.17 7.90
C TRP A 71 -1.52 -2.96 8.27
N GLN A 72 -2.37 -2.43 9.14
CA GLN A 72 -3.63 -3.07 9.49
C GLN A 72 -4.53 -3.26 8.26
N GLN A 73 -4.66 -2.25 7.40
CA GLN A 73 -5.44 -2.39 6.16
C GLN A 73 -4.89 -3.47 5.23
N LEU A 74 -3.56 -3.60 5.12
CA LEU A 74 -2.94 -4.68 4.35
C LEU A 74 -3.21 -6.05 4.97
N LEU A 75 -3.12 -6.15 6.30
CA LEU A 75 -3.30 -7.41 7.03
C LEU A 75 -4.76 -7.88 7.10
N THR A 76 -5.73 -6.95 7.20
CA THR A 76 -7.16 -7.29 7.22
C THR A 76 -7.74 -7.57 5.83
N GLY A 77 -6.93 -7.41 4.78
CA GLY A 77 -7.35 -7.63 3.41
C GLY A 77 -8.33 -6.57 2.89
N ARG A 78 -8.56 -6.62 1.58
CA ARG A 78 -9.60 -5.82 0.92
C ARG A 78 -10.97 -6.37 1.34
N PRO A 79 -11.97 -5.54 1.70
CA PRO A 79 -13.31 -6.04 1.98
C PRO A 79 -13.82 -6.86 0.77
N GLY A 80 -14.23 -8.11 1.03
CA GLY A 80 -14.68 -9.07 0.00
C GLY A 80 -13.67 -10.18 -0.34
N ILE A 81 -12.46 -10.17 0.23
CA ILE A 81 -11.53 -11.31 0.18
C ILE A 81 -11.50 -11.92 1.58
N GLU A 82 -12.58 -12.61 1.94
CA GLU A 82 -12.57 -13.44 3.14
C GLU A 82 -11.57 -14.58 2.94
N GLN A 83 -10.82 -14.93 3.99
CA GLN A 83 -10.13 -16.22 4.01
C GLN A 83 -11.22 -17.28 3.94
N ALA A 84 -11.48 -17.79 2.73
CA ALA A 84 -12.35 -18.93 2.58
C ALA A 84 -11.68 -20.10 3.34
N ASP A 85 -12.42 -20.69 4.29
CA ASP A 85 -12.12 -22.05 4.70
C ASP A 85 -11.99 -22.87 3.41
N GLY A 86 -10.87 -23.60 3.27
CA GLY A 86 -10.55 -24.29 2.02
C GLY A 86 -11.75 -25.11 1.54
N PRO A 87 -12.04 -25.15 0.23
CA PRO A 87 -13.28 -25.72 -0.28
C PRO A 87 -13.42 -27.15 0.23
N ASP A 88 -14.64 -27.50 0.67
CA ASP A 88 -14.98 -28.90 0.93
C ASP A 88 -14.61 -29.69 -0.33
N SER A 89 -14.05 -30.90 -0.15
CA SER A 89 -13.55 -31.69 -1.27
C SER A 89 -14.61 -31.94 -2.35
N ALA A 90 -15.90 -31.91 -1.98
CA ALA A 90 -17.05 -31.96 -2.88
C ALA A 90 -17.23 -30.70 -3.75
N ASP A 91 -16.85 -29.52 -3.28
CA ASP A 91 -16.96 -28.24 -3.97
C ASP A 91 -15.74 -27.92 -4.86
N THR A 92 -14.72 -28.78 -4.80
CA THR A 92 -13.56 -28.68 -5.70
C THR A 92 -13.92 -29.11 -7.12
N VAL A 93 -13.19 -28.61 -8.12
CA VAL A 93 -13.36 -29.03 -9.52
C VAL A 93 -13.29 -30.56 -9.68
N PRO A 94 -12.35 -31.30 -9.04
CA PRO A 94 -12.38 -32.76 -9.04
C PRO A 94 -13.62 -33.38 -8.37
N GLY A 95 -14.09 -32.82 -7.25
CA GLY A 95 -15.29 -33.29 -6.55
C GLY A 95 -16.56 -33.12 -7.37
N LEU A 96 -16.74 -31.94 -7.96
CA LEU A 96 -17.85 -31.64 -8.87
C LEU A 96 -17.79 -32.50 -10.14
N PHE A 97 -16.59 -32.75 -10.66
CA PHE A 97 -16.40 -33.64 -11.81
C PHE A 97 -16.78 -35.10 -11.47
N ALA A 98 -16.33 -35.60 -10.32
CA ALA A 98 -16.67 -36.95 -9.86
C ALA A 98 -18.17 -37.11 -9.62
N ALA A 99 -18.82 -36.14 -8.99
CA ALA A 99 -20.28 -36.10 -8.81
C ALA A 99 -21.01 -36.10 -10.17
N ARG A 100 -20.50 -35.33 -11.14
CA ARG A 100 -21.09 -35.27 -12.48
C ARG A 100 -20.95 -36.59 -13.24
N ALA A 101 -19.77 -37.22 -13.18
CA ALA A 101 -19.51 -38.53 -13.78
C ALA A 101 -20.42 -39.61 -13.18
N ALA A 102 -20.61 -39.60 -11.85
CA ALA A 102 -21.51 -40.54 -11.17
C ALA A 102 -22.99 -40.34 -11.55
N SER A 103 -23.43 -39.09 -11.76
CA SER A 103 -24.84 -38.79 -12.08
C SER A 103 -25.24 -39.12 -13.52
N THR A 104 -24.28 -39.13 -14.46
CA THR A 104 -24.54 -39.39 -15.89
C THR A 104 -23.37 -40.17 -16.53
N PRO A 105 -23.19 -41.46 -16.18
CA PRO A 105 -22.02 -42.24 -16.58
C PRO A 105 -21.96 -42.52 -18.09
N ASP A 106 -23.10 -42.59 -18.76
CA ASP A 106 -23.18 -42.96 -20.18
C ASP A 106 -23.13 -41.75 -21.13
N ARG A 107 -22.91 -40.52 -20.62
CA ARG A 107 -22.73 -39.35 -21.47
C ARG A 107 -21.29 -39.30 -21.98
N PRO A 108 -21.06 -39.08 -23.29
CA PRO A 108 -19.71 -38.91 -23.81
C PRO A 108 -19.06 -37.67 -23.18
N ALA A 109 -17.85 -37.86 -22.65
CA ALA A 109 -16.99 -36.83 -22.04
C ALA A 109 -15.52 -37.11 -22.42
N VAL A 110 -14.65 -36.09 -22.32
CA VAL A 110 -13.20 -36.18 -22.55
C VAL A 110 -12.47 -35.53 -21.40
#